data_AF-A0A7S2HX72-F1
#
_entry.id   AF-A0A7S2HX72-F1
#
_cell.length_a   1.000
_cell.length_b   1.000
_cell.length_c   1.000
_cell.angle_alpha   90.00
_cell.angle_beta   90.00
_cell.angle_gamma   90.00
#
_symmetry.space_group_name_H-M   'P 1'
#
loop_
_entity.id
_entity.type
_entity.pdbx_description
1 polymer ?
#
loop_
_entity_poly.entity_id
_entity_poly.type
_entity_poly.pdbx_seq_one_letter_code
_entity_poly.pdbx_strand_id
1 'polypeptide(L)'
;KSENTTLTMLKHIGAATHMVGKRVFTETDVTKILTKAPPGCLVLWKSLRSDTRGLPLIKILAEGSDIIPAEFQFVHKSFQEYVFASRLIYEPNFCTDFDVGTFLNDDNNRNTIAIGGSELADVLLRGNKKLNMKIDRHAGIDALLVLCP
;
A
#
# COMPACT_ATOMS: atom_id res chain seq x y z
N LYS A 1 6.94 12.36 -15.79
CA LYS A 1 5.65 11.69 -16.07
C LYS A 1 4.65 12.19 -15.03
N SER A 2 3.57 12.88 -15.42
CA SER A 2 2.50 13.23 -14.48
C SER A 2 1.91 11.92 -13.99
N GLU A 3 2.10 11.61 -12.71
CA GLU A 3 1.46 10.45 -12.10
C GLU A 3 -0.05 10.67 -12.12
N ASN A 4 -0.81 9.65 -12.52
CA ASN A 4 -2.26 9.72 -12.57
C ASN A 4 -2.79 9.98 -11.14
N THR A 5 -3.38 11.14 -10.90
CA THR A 5 -3.90 11.57 -9.58
C THR A 5 -4.84 10.55 -8.94
N THR A 6 -5.59 9.79 -9.75
CA THR A 6 -6.44 8.69 -9.26
C THR A 6 -5.60 7.58 -8.64
N LEU A 7 -4.54 7.15 -9.32
CA LEU A 7 -3.65 6.11 -8.81
C LEU A 7 -2.89 6.61 -7.57
N THR A 8 -2.42 7.85 -7.58
CA THR A 8 -1.77 8.48 -6.41
C THR A 8 -2.71 8.50 -5.22
N MET A 9 -3.97 8.94 -5.39
CA MET A 9 -5.00 8.91 -4.35
C MET A 9 -5.19 7.50 -3.78
N LEU A 10 -5.36 6.49 -4.65
CA LEU A 10 -5.54 5.10 -4.24
C LEU A 10 -4.31 4.53 -3.51
N LYS A 11 -3.09 4.86 -3.95
CA LYS A 11 -1.84 4.49 -3.27
C LYS A 11 -1.77 5.05 -1.85
N HIS A 12 -2.17 6.32 -1.65
CA HIS A 12 -2.19 6.91 -0.33
C HIS A 12 -3.19 6.23 0.61
N ILE A 13 -4.44 5.99 0.14
CA ILE A 13 -5.46 5.31 0.93
C ILE A 13 -5.03 3.88 1.23
N GLY A 14 -4.63 3.11 0.21
CA GLY A 14 -4.28 1.70 0.35
C GLY A 14 -3.07 1.49 1.25
N ALA A 15 -2.01 2.29 1.09
CA ALA A 15 -0.83 2.17 1.96
C ALA A 15 -1.15 2.52 3.42
N ALA A 16 -1.81 3.64 3.66
CA ALA A 16 -2.12 4.07 5.01
C ALA A 16 -3.05 3.09 5.74
N THR A 17 -4.04 2.54 5.04
CA THR A 17 -4.97 1.54 5.61
C THR A 17 -4.30 0.17 5.79
N HIS A 18 -3.42 -0.24 4.87
CA HIS A 18 -2.70 -1.51 4.98
C HIS A 18 -1.72 -1.51 6.16
N MET A 19 -0.98 -0.42 6.36
CA MET A 19 -0.03 -0.27 7.48
C MET A 19 -0.68 -0.39 8.87
N VAL A 20 -1.97 -0.10 8.98
CA VAL A 20 -2.74 -0.24 10.24
C VAL A 20 -3.62 -1.50 10.26
N GLY A 21 -3.47 -2.40 9.28
CA GLY A 21 -4.24 -3.65 9.19
C GLY A 21 -5.74 -3.46 8.91
N LYS A 22 -6.17 -2.28 8.44
CA LYS A 22 -7.58 -1.98 8.20
C LYS A 22 -8.01 -2.45 6.80
N ARG A 23 -9.03 -3.31 6.76
CA ARG A 23 -9.78 -3.61 5.51
C ARG A 23 -10.89 -2.59 5.27
N VAL A 24 -11.61 -2.23 6.33
CA VAL A 24 -12.66 -1.20 6.29
C VAL A 24 -12.10 0.10 6.82
N PHE A 25 -12.36 1.19 6.12
CA PHE A 25 -11.90 2.53 6.48
C PHE A 25 -13.04 3.54 6.32
N THR A 26 -12.99 4.60 7.12
CA THR A 26 -14.07 5.59 7.21
C THR A 26 -13.79 6.85 6.40
N GLU A 27 -14.80 7.68 6.15
CA GLU A 27 -14.61 9.01 5.53
C GLU A 27 -13.61 9.86 6.33
N THR A 28 -13.62 9.73 7.66
CA THR A 28 -12.67 10.37 8.56
C THR A 28 -11.25 9.87 8.33
N ASP A 29 -11.06 8.56 8.13
CA ASP A 29 -9.75 7.99 7.78
C ASP A 29 -9.27 8.55 6.44
N VAL A 30 -10.13 8.54 5.41
CA VAL A 30 -9.77 9.04 4.06
C VAL A 30 -9.40 10.51 4.08
N THR A 31 -10.18 11.34 4.76
CA THR A 31 -9.89 12.78 4.88
C THR A 31 -8.54 13.01 5.56
N LYS A 32 -8.25 12.29 6.65
CA LYS A 32 -6.95 12.39 7.36
C LYS A 32 -5.78 11.97 6.48
N ILE A 33 -5.95 10.89 5.71
CA ILE A 33 -4.92 10.37 4.80
C ILE A 33 -4.67 11.36 3.66
N LEU A 34 -5.74 11.80 2.98
CA LEU A 34 -5.63 12.62 1.78
C LEU A 34 -5.28 14.08 2.05
N THR A 35 -5.48 14.58 3.29
CA THR A 35 -4.96 15.90 3.71
C THR A 35 -3.43 15.92 3.69
N LYS A 36 -2.77 14.77 3.86
CA LYS A 36 -1.31 14.63 3.79
C LYS A 36 -0.80 14.18 2.41
N ALA A 37 -1.72 13.91 1.47
CA ALA A 37 -1.39 13.47 0.12
C ALA A 37 -1.11 14.68 -0.81
N PRO A 38 -0.54 14.46 -2.00
CA PRO A 38 -0.35 15.52 -2.99
C PRO A 38 -1.63 16.32 -3.26
N PRO A 39 -1.51 17.63 -3.57
CA PRO A 39 -2.64 18.49 -3.86
C PRO A 39 -3.55 17.89 -4.94
N GLY A 40 -4.87 18.00 -4.74
CA GLY A 40 -5.88 17.49 -5.66
C GLY A 40 -6.41 16.10 -5.31
N CYS A 41 -5.71 15.27 -4.51
CA CYS A 41 -6.22 13.94 -4.15
C CYS A 41 -7.53 14.00 -3.33
N LEU A 42 -7.61 14.88 -2.32
CA LEU A 42 -8.82 15.04 -1.51
C LEU A 42 -9.99 15.64 -2.34
N VAL A 43 -9.68 16.57 -3.24
CA VAL A 43 -10.69 17.17 -4.14
C VAL A 43 -11.22 16.11 -5.10
N LEU A 44 -10.34 15.29 -5.67
CA LEU A 44 -10.70 14.18 -6.55
C LEU A 44 -11.57 13.16 -5.81
N TRP A 45 -11.20 12.77 -4.59
CA TRP A 45 -12.01 11.87 -3.76
C TRP A 45 -13.44 12.39 -3.59
N LYS A 46 -13.59 13.63 -3.13
CA LYS A 46 -14.89 14.26 -2.94
C LYS A 46 -15.70 14.32 -4.24
N SER A 47 -15.05 14.66 -5.35
CA SER A 47 -15.69 14.69 -6.67
C SER A 47 -16.20 13.30 -7.09
N LEU A 48 -15.38 12.25 -6.93
CA LEU A 48 -15.75 10.88 -7.30
C LEU A 48 -16.83 10.32 -6.37
N ARG A 49 -16.82 10.70 -5.10
CA ARG A 49 -17.80 10.26 -4.11
C ARG A 49 -19.22 10.77 -4.43
N SER A 50 -19.31 11.95 -5.03
CA SER A 50 -20.57 12.56 -5.49
C SER A 50 -20.97 12.18 -6.91
N ASP A 51 -20.10 11.45 -7.65
CA ASP A 51 -20.36 11.00 -9.02
C ASP A 51 -21.20 9.72 -9.03
N THR A 52 -22.12 9.58 -9.98
CA THR A 52 -22.96 8.38 -10.14
C THR A 52 -22.17 7.14 -10.56
N ARG A 53 -20.97 7.32 -11.10
CA ARG A 53 -20.04 6.23 -11.45
C ARG A 53 -19.33 5.65 -10.22
N GLY A 54 -19.38 6.34 -9.09
CA GLY A 54 -18.80 5.90 -7.82
C GLY A 54 -17.27 5.99 -7.76
N LEU A 55 -16.69 5.29 -6.77
CA LEU A 55 -15.26 5.31 -6.48
C LEU A 55 -14.53 4.15 -7.19
N PRO A 56 -13.42 4.41 -7.90
CA PRO A 56 -12.69 3.36 -8.61
C PRO A 56 -12.05 2.39 -7.61
N LEU A 57 -12.29 1.09 -7.80
CA LEU A 57 -11.75 0.01 -6.96
C LEU A 57 -12.15 0.06 -5.48
N ILE A 58 -13.06 0.96 -5.10
CA ILE A 58 -13.56 1.09 -3.73
C ILE A 58 -15.06 0.81 -3.73
N LYS A 59 -15.48 -0.08 -2.83
CA LYS A 59 -16.87 -0.32 -2.47
C LYS A 59 -17.26 0.59 -1.32
N ILE A 60 -18.43 1.21 -1.43
CA ILE A 60 -19.10 1.88 -0.32
C ILE A 60 -19.86 0.81 0.46
N LEU A 61 -19.52 0.63 1.73
CA LEU A 61 -20.19 -0.33 2.62
C LEU A 61 -21.36 0.33 3.35
N ALA A 62 -21.18 1.58 3.75
CA ALA A 62 -22.21 2.42 4.34
C ALA A 62 -22.07 3.86 3.83
N GLU A 63 -23.16 4.47 3.40
CA GLU A 63 -23.16 5.85 2.87
C GLU A 63 -22.84 6.91 3.94
N GLY A 64 -22.98 6.56 5.22
CA GLY A 64 -22.85 7.49 6.35
C GLY A 64 -24.10 8.35 6.55
N SER A 65 -24.09 9.10 7.64
CA SER A 65 -25.07 10.13 8.00
C SER A 65 -24.35 11.29 8.70
N ASP A 66 -25.08 12.31 9.15
CA ASP A 66 -24.51 13.44 9.89
C ASP A 66 -23.76 13.03 11.17
N ILE A 67 -24.08 11.85 11.72
CA ILE A 67 -23.54 11.35 12.99
C ILE A 67 -22.59 10.17 12.77
N ILE A 68 -22.79 9.37 11.72
CA ILE A 68 -22.03 8.14 11.47
C ILE A 68 -21.22 8.32 10.17
N PRO A 69 -19.88 8.20 10.21
CA PRO A 69 -19.08 8.36 9.00
C PRO A 69 -19.39 7.25 7.99
N ALA A 70 -19.26 7.58 6.70
CA ALA A 70 -19.32 6.58 5.63
C ALA A 70 -18.20 5.55 5.79
N GLU A 71 -18.48 4.31 5.39
CA GLU A 71 -17.53 3.20 5.43
C GLU A 71 -17.22 2.70 4.02
N PHE A 72 -15.95 2.38 3.82
CA PHE A 72 -15.38 2.01 2.53
C PHE A 72 -14.48 0.80 2.67
N GLN A 73 -14.32 0.10 1.56
CA GLN A 73 -13.39 -1.01 1.44
C GLN A 73 -12.91 -1.11 -0.01
N PHE A 74 -11.66 -1.53 -0.25
CA PHE A 74 -11.28 -1.92 -1.61
C PHE A 74 -12.16 -3.08 -2.10
N VAL A 75 -12.62 -3.04 -3.35
CA VAL A 75 -13.49 -4.08 -3.92
C VAL A 75 -12.87 -5.49 -3.80
N HIS A 76 -11.54 -5.56 -3.77
CA HIS A 76 -10.79 -6.77 -3.43
C HIS A 76 -9.52 -6.41 -2.67
N LYS A 77 -9.11 -7.24 -1.69
CA LYS A 77 -7.91 -6.99 -0.86
C LYS A 77 -6.63 -6.87 -1.71
N SER A 78 -6.53 -7.63 -2.79
CA SER A 78 -5.35 -7.56 -3.68
C SER A 78 -5.13 -6.18 -4.30
N PHE A 79 -6.16 -5.36 -4.48
CA PHE A 79 -5.97 -3.99 -4.97
C PHE A 79 -5.30 -3.11 -3.90
N GLN A 80 -5.69 -3.27 -2.63
CA GLN A 80 -5.03 -2.61 -1.51
C GLN A 80 -3.56 -3.02 -1.41
N GLU A 81 -3.30 -4.33 -1.50
CA GLU A 81 -1.95 -4.91 -1.47
C GLU A 81 -1.10 -4.46 -2.68
N TYR A 82 -1.68 -4.38 -3.87
CA TYR A 82 -1.02 -3.88 -5.07
C TYR A 82 -0.62 -2.41 -4.96
N VAL A 83 -1.54 -1.54 -4.55
CA VAL A 83 -1.21 -0.10 -4.44
C VAL A 83 -0.22 0.16 -3.32
N PHE A 84 -0.23 -0.67 -2.26
CA PHE A 84 0.78 -0.64 -1.21
C PHE A 84 2.15 -1.10 -1.72
N ALA A 85 2.23 -2.25 -2.40
CA ALA A 85 3.47 -2.73 -3.03
C ALA A 85 4.06 -1.70 -4.00
N SER A 86 3.21 -1.13 -4.86
CA SER A 86 3.61 -0.07 -5.79
C SER A 86 4.17 1.14 -5.05
N ARG A 87 3.54 1.58 -3.95
CA ARG A 87 4.06 2.68 -3.15
C ARG A 87 5.43 2.36 -2.55
N LEU A 88 5.61 1.16 -1.98
CA LEU A 88 6.90 0.74 -1.42
C LEU A 88 8.03 0.72 -2.47
N ILE A 89 7.71 0.36 -3.71
CA ILE A 89 8.68 0.34 -4.82
C ILE A 89 9.16 1.76 -5.17
N TYR A 90 8.26 2.74 -5.19
CA TYR A 90 8.60 4.13 -5.56
C TYR A 90 9.08 4.99 -4.38
N GLU A 91 8.54 4.73 -3.19
CA GLU A 91 8.77 5.49 -1.95
C GLU A 91 9.08 4.50 -0.80
N PRO A 92 10.20 3.78 -0.85
CA PRO A 92 10.58 2.89 0.23
C PRO A 92 10.85 3.67 1.52
N ASN A 93 10.37 3.12 2.63
CA ASN A 93 10.52 3.71 3.97
C ASN A 93 11.27 2.78 4.93
N PHE A 94 12.09 1.85 4.40
CA PHE A 94 12.92 0.96 5.19
C PHE A 94 14.25 1.63 5.53
N CYS A 95 14.50 1.86 6.82
CA CYS A 95 15.71 2.53 7.29
C CYS A 95 16.77 1.54 7.79
N THR A 96 16.35 0.35 8.22
CA THR A 96 17.20 -0.66 8.86
C THR A 96 16.89 -2.08 8.38
N ASP A 97 17.83 -3.00 8.57
CA ASP A 97 17.61 -4.44 8.36
C ASP A 97 16.47 -4.98 9.22
N PHE A 98 16.29 -4.40 10.42
CA PHE A 98 15.17 -4.75 11.31
C PHE A 98 13.82 -4.36 10.72
N ASP A 99 13.71 -3.20 10.06
CA ASP A 99 12.47 -2.78 9.40
C ASP A 99 12.12 -3.73 8.25
N VAL A 100 13.13 -4.12 7.46
CA VAL A 100 12.96 -5.09 6.36
C VAL A 100 12.57 -6.46 6.91
N GLY A 101 13.25 -6.94 7.95
CA GLY A 101 12.93 -8.21 8.60
C GLY A 101 11.54 -8.22 9.21
N THR A 102 11.12 -7.14 9.86
CA THR A 102 9.77 -6.98 10.41
C THR A 102 8.72 -7.03 9.29
N PHE A 103 8.95 -6.32 8.20
CA PHE A 103 8.04 -6.31 7.05
C PHE A 103 7.91 -7.68 6.37
N LEU A 104 9.02 -8.39 6.18
CA LEU A 104 9.05 -9.72 5.56
C LEU A 104 8.40 -10.80 6.42
N ASN A 105 8.51 -10.69 7.74
CA ASN A 105 7.94 -11.66 8.69
C ASN A 105 6.47 -11.39 9.04
N ASP A 106 5.90 -10.25 8.63
CA ASP A 106 4.48 -9.96 8.84
C ASP A 106 3.61 -10.66 7.79
N ASP A 107 2.77 -11.58 8.26
CA ASP A 107 1.85 -12.36 7.44
C ASP A 107 0.88 -11.50 6.61
N ASN A 108 0.56 -10.29 7.07
CA ASN A 108 -0.29 -9.37 6.32
C ASN A 108 0.40 -8.85 5.04
N ASN A 109 1.73 -8.97 4.93
CA ASN A 109 2.51 -8.51 3.79
C ASN A 109 2.82 -9.61 2.77
N ARG A 110 2.49 -10.88 3.01
CA ARG A 110 2.80 -11.99 2.10
C ARG A 110 2.32 -11.73 0.66
N ASN A 111 1.07 -11.31 0.51
CA ASN A 111 0.53 -10.98 -0.81
C ASN A 111 1.16 -9.73 -1.40
N THR A 112 1.41 -8.70 -0.59
CA THR A 112 2.11 -7.48 -1.03
C THR A 112 3.49 -7.82 -1.58
N ILE A 113 4.23 -8.71 -0.90
CA ILE A 113 5.55 -9.19 -1.32
C ILE A 113 5.44 -9.97 -2.63
N ALA A 114 4.49 -10.92 -2.71
CA ALA A 114 4.27 -11.70 -3.92
C ALA A 114 3.89 -10.83 -5.13
N ILE A 115 3.02 -9.84 -4.93
CA ILE A 115 2.59 -8.89 -5.98
C ILE A 115 3.74 -7.97 -6.39
N GLY A 116 4.51 -7.45 -5.44
CA GLY A 116 5.65 -6.57 -5.70
C GLY A 116 6.82 -7.29 -6.37
N GLY A 117 6.95 -8.60 -6.15
CA GLY A 117 7.88 -9.48 -6.84
C GLY A 117 9.32 -8.97 -6.82
N SER A 118 10.00 -9.08 -7.97
CA SER A 118 11.41 -8.69 -8.12
C SER A 118 11.65 -7.20 -7.92
N GLU A 119 10.69 -6.33 -8.29
CA GLU A 119 10.86 -4.88 -8.13
C GLU A 119 10.90 -4.48 -6.66
N LEU A 120 10.01 -5.06 -5.84
CA LEU A 120 10.03 -4.82 -4.40
C LEU A 120 11.27 -5.45 -3.76
N ALA A 121 11.67 -6.67 -4.16
CA ALA A 121 12.88 -7.31 -3.68
C ALA A 121 14.13 -6.44 -3.94
N ASP A 122 14.26 -5.90 -5.15
CA ASP A 122 15.34 -4.98 -5.51
C ASP A 122 15.38 -3.74 -4.61
N VAL A 123 14.22 -3.21 -4.22
CA VAL A 123 14.12 -2.03 -3.36
C VAL A 123 14.53 -2.36 -1.92
N LEU A 124 14.06 -3.50 -1.39
CA LEU A 124 14.47 -4.00 -0.08
C LEU A 124 15.99 -4.23 -0.02
N LEU A 125 16.58 -4.78 -1.09
CA LEU A 125 18.03 -5.01 -1.19
C LEU A 125 18.82 -3.70 -1.38
N ARG A 126 18.27 -2.71 -2.10
CA ARG A 126 18.92 -1.41 -2.33
C ARG A 126 18.92 -0.50 -1.10
N GLY A 127 17.87 -0.53 -0.29
CA GLY A 127 17.87 0.09 1.04
C GLY A 127 19.01 -0.44 1.93
N ASN A 128 19.44 -1.67 1.64
CA ASN A 128 20.48 -2.39 2.34
C ASN A 128 21.83 -2.41 1.61
N LYS A 129 22.34 -1.27 1.11
CA LYS A 129 23.71 -1.15 0.54
C LYS A 129 24.87 -1.49 1.52
N LYS A 130 24.59 -2.11 2.68
CA LYS A 130 25.57 -2.80 3.53
C LYS A 130 25.47 -4.34 3.50
N LEU A 131 24.55 -4.93 2.74
CA LEU A 131 24.39 -6.39 2.68
C LEU A 131 25.23 -6.99 1.54
N ASN A 132 26.29 -7.70 1.93
CA ASN A 132 26.91 -8.77 1.15
C ASN A 132 25.95 -9.97 1.04
N MET A 133 24.82 -9.82 0.34
CA MET A 133 23.99 -10.97 -0.01
C MET A 133 24.39 -11.47 -1.41
N LYS A 134 25.11 -12.60 -1.43
CA LYS A 134 25.29 -13.40 -2.65
C LYS A 134 23.93 -13.97 -3.06
N ILE A 135 23.32 -13.35 -4.07
CA ILE A 135 22.10 -13.88 -4.71
C ILE A 135 22.54 -15.02 -5.63
N ASP A 136 22.28 -16.26 -5.22
CA ASP A 136 22.42 -17.41 -6.11
C ASP A 136 21.21 -17.46 -7.06
N ARG A 137 21.44 -17.22 -8.35
CA ARG A 137 20.38 -17.02 -9.36
C ARG A 137 19.73 -18.33 -9.85
N HIS A 138 19.97 -19.45 -9.18
CA HIS A 138 19.55 -20.78 -9.66
C HIS A 138 18.38 -21.41 -8.88
N ALA A 139 17.84 -20.75 -7.85
CA ALA A 139 16.66 -21.24 -7.13
C ALA A 139 15.48 -20.29 -7.35
N GLY A 140 14.47 -20.75 -8.11
CA GLY A 140 13.19 -20.06 -8.21
C GLY A 140 12.52 -20.01 -6.84
N ILE A 141 12.10 -18.80 -6.42
CA ILE A 141 11.13 -18.45 -5.35
C ILE A 141 11.34 -19.03 -3.91
N ASP A 142 12.21 -20.02 -3.69
CA ASP A 142 12.28 -20.76 -2.41
C ASP A 142 13.41 -20.35 -1.44
N ALA A 143 14.08 -19.21 -1.63
CA ALA A 143 15.18 -18.79 -0.73
C ALA A 143 14.96 -17.39 -0.16
N LEU A 144 14.15 -17.28 0.89
CA LEU A 144 13.97 -16.03 1.66
C LEU A 144 14.18 -16.21 3.17
N LEU A 145 14.93 -17.23 3.60
CA LEU A 145 15.17 -17.51 5.02
C LEU A 145 16.61 -17.96 5.26
N VAL A 146 17.55 -17.01 5.43
CA VAL A 146 18.85 -17.28 6.05
C VAL A 146 19.36 -16.04 6.81
N LEU A 147 19.30 -16.13 8.15
CA LEU A 147 20.09 -15.45 9.20
C LEU A 147 19.61 -14.10 9.78
N CYS A 148 18.86 -14.17 10.88
CA CYS A 148 19.19 -13.42 12.09
C CYS A 148 20.15 -14.28 12.94
N PRO A 149 21.21 -13.72 13.58
CA PRO A 149 21.77 -14.31 14.79
C PRO A 149 20.79 -14.19 15.97
#